data_AF-A0A2T3HPK3-F1
#
_entry.id   AF-A0A2T3HPK3-F1
#
_cell.length_a   1.000
_cell.length_b   1.000
_cell.length_c   1.000
_cell.angle_alpha   90.00
_cell.angle_beta   90.00
_cell.angle_gamma   90.00
#
_symmetry.space_group_name_H-M   'P 1'
#
loop_
_entity.id
_entity.type
_entity.pdbx_description
1 polymer ?
#
loop_
_entity_poly.entity_id
_entity_poly.type
_entity_poly.pdbx_seq_one_letter_code
_entity_poly.pdbx_strand_id
1 'polypeptide(L)'
;MNQFWKYTLMLIGGNILLILASLAAESFFGVLLIAFLGQLLAGTIMCFDAGKRTLGQAMLAACSILLVVGFSVCTLLLVNG
;
A
#
# COMPACT_ATOMS: atom_id res chain seq x y z
N MET A 1 -4.78 -16.79 12.95
CA MET A 1 -4.75 -15.45 12.30
C MET A 1 -5.76 -15.43 11.15
N ASN A 2 -6.67 -14.45 11.16
CA ASN A 2 -7.74 -14.32 10.16
C ASN A 2 -7.16 -14.09 8.74
N GLN A 3 -7.86 -14.57 7.71
CA GLN A 3 -7.43 -14.46 6.30
C GLN A 3 -7.21 -13.01 5.86
N PHE A 4 -8.07 -12.08 6.30
CA PHE A 4 -7.92 -10.64 6.08
C PHE A 4 -6.52 -10.14 6.49
N TRP A 5 -6.12 -10.37 7.73
CA TRP A 5 -4.83 -9.92 8.26
C TRP A 5 -3.62 -10.56 7.59
N LYS A 6 -3.76 -11.82 7.13
CA LYS A 6 -2.71 -12.48 6.32
C LYS A 6 -2.48 -11.72 5.01
N TYR A 7 -3.55 -11.40 4.29
CA TYR A 7 -3.45 -10.64 3.03
C TYR A 7 -2.92 -9.22 3.27
N THR A 8 -3.43 -8.53 4.28
CA THR A 8 -2.97 -7.17 4.62
C THR A 8 -1.48 -7.14 4.93
N LEU A 9 -0.97 -8.07 5.74
CA LEU A 9 0.47 -8.13 6.07
C LEU A 9 1.34 -8.44 4.85
N MET A 10 0.92 -9.36 3.97
CA MET A 10 1.66 -9.64 2.73
C MET A 10 1.72 -8.41 1.81
N LEU A 11 0.61 -7.68 1.67
CA LEU A 11 0.54 -6.48 0.83
C LEU A 11 1.36 -5.33 1.40
N ILE A 12 1.33 -5.13 2.73
CA ILE A 12 2.20 -4.17 3.40
C ILE A 12 3.67 -4.52 3.18
N GLY A 13 4.05 -5.79 3.35
CA GLY A 13 5.42 -6.25 3.09
C GLY A 13 5.88 -5.99 1.66
N GLY A 14 5.03 -6.29 0.68
CA GLY A 14 5.30 -5.99 -0.74
C GLY A 14 5.47 -4.49 -0.99
N ASN A 15 4.62 -3.67 -0.38
CA ASN A 15 4.71 -2.23 -0.54
C ASN A 15 5.98 -1.63 0.12
N ILE A 16 6.40 -2.15 1.27
CA ILE A 16 7.66 -1.73 1.93
C ILE A 16 8.86 -2.05 1.05
N LEU A 17 8.91 -3.25 0.44
CA LEU A 17 9.97 -3.63 -0.49
C LEU A 17 10.03 -2.67 -1.69
N LEU A 18 8.86 -2.27 -2.20
CA LEU A 18 8.74 -1.32 -3.31
C LEU A 18 9.22 0.09 -2.91
N ILE A 19 8.94 0.53 -1.68
CA ILE A 19 9.48 1.78 -1.13
C ILE A 19 11.00 1.70 -1.05
N LEU A 20 11.57 0.63 -0.48
CA LEU A 20 13.02 0.45 -0.41
C LEU A 20 13.68 0.44 -1.79
N ALA A 21 13.04 -0.19 -2.78
CA ALA A 21 13.49 -0.16 -4.17
C ALA A 21 13.44 1.27 -4.77
N SER A 22 12.39 2.03 -4.45
CA SER A 22 12.27 3.44 -4.87
C SER A 22 13.32 4.37 -4.26
N LEU A 23 13.78 4.07 -3.04
CA LEU A 23 14.88 4.79 -2.40
C LEU A 23 16.26 4.42 -2.99
N ALA A 24 16.40 3.20 -3.51
CA ALA A 24 17.64 2.75 -4.15
C ALA A 24 17.83 3.31 -5.57
N ALA A 25 16.74 3.59 -6.28
CA ALA A 25 16.79 4.17 -7.62
C ALA A 25 15.57 5.04 -7.90
N GLU A 26 15.81 6.32 -8.20
CA GLU A 26 14.77 7.35 -8.41
C GLU A 26 13.76 6.98 -9.52
N SER A 27 14.17 6.19 -10.51
CA SER A 27 13.31 5.68 -11.58
C SER A 27 12.17 4.78 -11.09
N PHE A 28 12.30 4.18 -9.90
CA PHE A 28 11.27 3.35 -9.30
C PHE A 28 10.19 4.15 -8.55
N PHE A 29 10.37 5.47 -8.38
CA PHE A 29 9.33 6.31 -7.78
C PHE A 29 8.04 6.34 -8.64
N GLY A 30 8.18 6.42 -9.96
CA GLY A 30 7.04 6.31 -10.87
C GLY A 30 6.35 4.94 -10.79
N VAL A 31 7.13 3.87 -10.64
CA VAL A 31 6.63 2.49 -10.49
C VAL A 31 5.84 2.35 -9.18
N LEU A 32 6.33 2.94 -8.09
CA LEU A 32 5.62 2.99 -6.81
C LEU A 32 4.24 3.64 -6.95
N LEU A 33 4.19 4.79 -7.63
CA LEU A 33 2.95 5.56 -7.83
C LEU A 33 1.92 4.77 -8.65
N ILE A 34 2.35 4.13 -9.74
CA ILE A 34 1.49 3.29 -10.58
C ILE A 34 1.02 2.06 -9.81
N ALA A 35 1.92 1.38 -9.08
CA ALA A 35 1.57 0.23 -8.26
C ALA A 35 0.54 0.59 -7.19
N PHE A 36 0.70 1.74 -6.54
CA PHE A 36 -0.25 2.24 -5.56
C PHE A 36 -1.64 2.50 -6.17
N LEU A 37 -1.71 3.21 -7.30
CA LEU A 37 -2.98 3.47 -8.01
C LEU A 37 -3.64 2.17 -8.48
N GLY A 38 -2.86 1.22 -9.01
CA GLY A 38 -3.34 -0.10 -9.41
C GLY A 38 -3.89 -0.90 -8.23
N GLN A 39 -3.22 -0.85 -7.08
CA GLN A 39 -3.66 -1.53 -5.85
C GLN A 39 -4.96 -0.92 -5.30
N LEU A 40 -5.11 0.41 -5.38
CA LEU A 40 -6.33 1.12 -4.99
C LEU A 40 -7.52 0.75 -5.90
N LEU A 41 -7.32 0.76 -7.23
CA LEU A 41 -8.33 0.38 -8.21
C LEU A 41 -8.72 -1.10 -8.07
N ALA A 42 -7.73 -2.00 -8.01
CA ALA A 42 -7.96 -3.43 -7.85
C ALA A 42 -8.69 -3.73 -6.53
N GLY A 43 -8.27 -3.11 -5.43
CA GLY A 43 -8.91 -3.25 -4.13
C GLY A 43 -10.39 -2.81 -4.17
N THR A 44 -10.66 -1.67 -4.81
CA THR A 44 -12.02 -1.13 -4.96
C THR A 44 -12.90 -2.06 -5.81
N ILE A 45 -12.41 -2.53 -6.97
CA ILE A 45 -13.14 -3.44 -7.85
C ILE A 45 -13.43 -4.77 -7.14
N MET A 46 -12.43 -5.33 -6.45
CA MET A 46 -12.59 -6.61 -5.73
C MET A 46 -13.57 -6.54 -4.56
N CYS A 47 -13.87 -5.35 -4.03
CA CYS A 47 -14.90 -5.19 -3.01
C CYS A 47 -16.33 -5.40 -3.54
N PHE A 48 -16.56 -5.28 -4.86
CA PHE A 48 -17.86 -5.54 -5.49
C PHE A 48 -18.11 -7.02 -5.77
N ASP A 49 -17.08 -7.86 -5.73
CA ASP A 49 -17.18 -9.31 -5.91
C ASP A 49 -17.22 -10.01 -4.53
N ALA A 50 -18.33 -10.65 -4.19
CA ALA A 50 -18.54 -11.31 -2.91
C ALA A 50 -17.48 -12.38 -2.60
N GLY A 51 -16.92 -13.04 -3.62
CA GLY A 51 -15.88 -14.06 -3.44
C GLY A 51 -14.49 -13.49 -3.11
N LYS A 52 -14.23 -12.23 -3.48
CA LYS A 52 -12.91 -11.57 -3.34
C LYS A 52 -12.92 -10.39 -2.38
N ARG A 53 -14.06 -10.12 -1.76
CA ARG A 53 -14.30 -8.95 -0.92
C ARG A 53 -13.29 -8.80 0.22
N THR A 54 -12.89 -9.91 0.85
CA THR A 54 -11.89 -9.92 1.93
C THR A 54 -10.50 -9.50 1.44
N LEU A 55 -10.12 -9.90 0.22
CA LEU A 55 -8.85 -9.50 -0.41
C LEU A 55 -8.88 -8.03 -0.82
N GLY A 56 -10.00 -7.57 -1.40
CA GLY A 56 -10.20 -6.17 -1.75
C GLY A 56 -10.12 -5.24 -0.52
N GLN A 57 -10.78 -5.62 0.57
CA GLN A 57 -10.69 -4.89 1.84
C GLN A 57 -9.26 -4.89 2.39
N ALA A 58 -8.54 -6.02 2.28
CA ALA A 58 -7.16 -6.11 2.74
C ALA A 58 -6.21 -5.23 1.90
N MET A 59 -6.42 -5.12 0.59
CA MET A 59 -5.71 -4.20 -0.30
C MET A 59 -5.95 -2.74 0.08
N LEU A 60 -7.21 -2.35 0.25
CA LEU A 60 -7.54 -0.98 0.64
C LEU A 60 -6.96 -0.62 2.02
N ALA A 61 -6.98 -1.56 2.97
CA ALA A 61 -6.37 -1.38 4.28
C ALA A 61 -4.83 -1.23 4.19
N ALA A 62 -4.17 -2.00 3.32
CA ALA A 62 -2.73 -1.84 3.10
C ALA A 62 -2.39 -0.47 2.48
N CYS A 63 -3.20 0.02 1.53
CA CYS A 63 -3.04 1.35 0.94
C CYS A 63 -3.21 2.46 1.98
N SER A 64 -4.24 2.39 2.84
CA SER A 64 -4.48 3.41 3.85
C SER A 64 -3.38 3.45 4.92
N ILE A 65 -2.89 2.28 5.36
CA ILE A 65 -1.74 2.20 6.28
C ILE A 65 -0.51 2.87 5.65
N LEU A 66 -0.26 2.62 4.36
CA LEU A 66 0.89 3.19 3.67
C LEU A 66 0.80 4.71 3.54
N LEU A 67 -0.38 5.26 3.25
CA LEU A 67 -0.61 6.70 3.23
C LEU A 67 -0.41 7.33 4.61
N VAL A 68 -0.91 6.71 5.68
CA VAL A 68 -0.76 7.22 7.05
C VAL A 68 0.71 7.23 7.46
N VAL A 69 1.45 6.15 7.20
CA VAL A 69 2.88 6.07 7.50
C VAL A 69 3.67 7.07 6.65
N GLY A 70 3.42 7.11 5.33
CA GLY A 70 4.08 8.03 4.42
C GLY A 70 3.85 9.50 4.81
N PHE A 71 2.61 9.86 5.11
CA PHE A 71 2.27 11.20 5.60
C PHE A 71 3.00 11.51 6.91
N SER A 72 2.98 10.60 7.89
CA SER A 72 3.64 10.79 9.18
C SER A 72 5.15 11.02 9.04
N VAL A 73 5.81 10.24 8.17
CA VAL A 73 7.25 10.41 7.87
C VAL A 73 7.51 11.76 7.22
N CYS A 74 6.74 12.13 6.19
CA CYS A 74 6.88 13.43 5.53
C CYS A 74 6.65 14.61 6.49
N THR A 75 5.65 14.52 7.37
CA THR A 75 5.38 15.56 8.38
C THR A 75 6.53 15.68 9.38
N LEU A 76 7.06 14.57 9.88
CA LEU A 76 8.21 14.60 10.80
C LEU A 76 9.45 15.23 10.17
N LEU A 77 9.70 14.93 8.88
CA LEU A 77 10.79 15.54 8.12
C LEU A 77 10.58 17.05 7.89
N LEU A 78 9.35 17.49 7.67
CA LEU A 78 9.01 18.91 7.48
C LEU A 78 9.07 19.73 8.78
N VAL A 79 8.75 19.11 9.93
CA VAL A 79 8.73 19.80 11.23
C VAL A 79 10.12 19.84 11.88
N ASN A 80 10.99 18.87 11.60
CA ASN A 80 12.35 18.79 12.15
C ASN A 80 13.46 19.14 11.13
N GLY A 81 13.09 19.51 9.90
CA GLY A 81 14.01 19.86 8.81
C GLY A 81 14.17 21.35 8.62
#